data_AF-A0A9E3BUV0-F1
#
_entry.id   AF-A0A9E3BUV0-F1
#
_cell.length_a   1.000
_cell.length_b   1.000
_cell.length_c   1.000
_cell.angle_alpha   90.00
_cell.angle_beta   90.00
_cell.angle_gamma   90.00
#
_symmetry.space_group_name_H-M   'P 1'
#
loop_
_entity.id
_entity.type
_entity.pdbx_description
1 polymer ?
#
loop_
_entity_poly.entity_id
_entity_poly.type
_entity_poly.pdbx_seq_one_letter_code
_entity_poly.pdbx_strand_id
1 'polypeptide(L)'
;PLLALERGEKVLTPPAIWYQGRNDTMHDYKDVESTFDGNEPQRFCANYSKAGGAISLEYIDMDRAAGSPDLSKTGDMFGRMVAFIERHVRV
;
A
#
# COMPACT_ATOMS: atom_id res chain seq x y z
N PRO A 1 -7.49 -1.48 -8.38
CA PRO A 1 -8.55 -0.62 -7.80
C PRO A 1 -8.29 0.89 -7.90
N LEU A 2 -7.07 1.34 -8.21
CA LEU A 2 -6.72 2.77 -8.29
C LEU A 2 -7.69 3.56 -9.20
N LEU A 3 -7.86 3.12 -10.45
CA LEU A 3 -8.76 3.80 -11.41
C LEU A 3 -10.23 3.86 -10.94
N ALA A 4 -10.73 2.82 -10.28
CA ALA A 4 -12.09 2.81 -9.75
C ALA A 4 -12.26 3.84 -8.61
N LEU A 5 -11.26 3.95 -7.73
CA LEU A 5 -11.24 4.97 -6.68
C LEU A 5 -11.13 6.39 -7.26
N GLU A 6 -10.30 6.58 -8.29
CA GLU A 6 -10.13 7.88 -8.96
C GLU A 6 -11.40 8.33 -9.69
N ARG A 7 -12.13 7.39 -10.29
CA ARG A 7 -13.43 7.64 -10.93
C ARG A 7 -14.56 7.83 -9.93
N GLY A 8 -14.31 7.65 -8.63
CA GLY A 8 -15.35 7.73 -7.59
C GLY A 8 -16.37 6.60 -7.67
N GLU A 9 -16.01 5.47 -8.26
CA GLU A 9 -16.86 4.28 -8.30
C GLU A 9 -17.09 3.77 -6.86
N LYS A 10 -18.27 3.20 -6.61
CA LYS A 10 -18.57 2.59 -5.31
C LYS A 10 -17.84 1.25 -5.20
N VAL A 11 -16.77 1.22 -4.43
CA VAL A 11 -15.98 0.02 -4.15
C VAL A 11 -15.95 -0.26 -2.65
N LEU A 12 -15.83 -1.54 -2.28
CA LEU A 12 -15.60 -1.91 -0.89
C LEU A 12 -14.18 -1.50 -0.48
N THR A 13 -14.07 -0.84 0.65
CA THR A 13 -12.81 -0.37 1.24
C THR A 13 -12.58 -0.99 2.62
N PRO A 14 -12.36 -2.32 2.72
CA PRO A 14 -12.07 -2.96 4.01
C PRO A 14 -10.82 -2.35 4.67
N PRO A 15 -10.57 -2.59 5.97
CA PRO A 15 -9.27 -2.26 6.55
C PRO A 15 -8.15 -2.82 5.68
N ALA A 16 -7.16 -1.99 5.35
CA ALA A 16 -6.05 -2.37 4.49
C ALA A 16 -4.70 -1.86 5.02
N ILE A 17 -3.63 -2.49 4.57
CA ILE A 17 -2.24 -2.06 4.79
C ILE A 17 -1.45 -2.29 3.50
N TRP A 18 -0.67 -1.29 3.09
CA TRP A 18 0.29 -1.38 1.99
C TRP A 18 1.70 -1.42 2.58
N TYR A 19 2.42 -2.52 2.38
CA TYR A 19 3.84 -2.60 2.71
C TYR A 19 4.68 -2.21 1.51
N GLN A 20 5.46 -1.14 1.64
CA GLN A 20 6.27 -0.56 0.60
C GLN A 20 7.76 -0.82 0.88
N GLY A 21 8.42 -1.57 0.01
CA GLY A 21 9.88 -1.68 0.05
C GLY A 21 10.53 -0.31 -0.22
N ARG A 22 11.69 -0.06 0.40
CA ARG A 22 12.55 1.05 0.00
C ARG A 22 13.05 0.80 -1.43
N ASN A 23 13.34 1.87 -2.16
CA ASN A 23 13.87 1.81 -3.53
C ASN A 23 13.02 0.95 -4.49
N ASP A 24 11.70 0.91 -4.30
CA ASP A 24 10.80 0.16 -5.18
C ASP A 24 10.71 0.85 -6.54
N THR A 25 11.48 0.34 -7.50
CA THR A 25 11.55 0.90 -8.85
C THR A 25 10.25 0.77 -9.65
N MET A 26 9.27 0.02 -9.14
CA MET A 26 8.01 -0.25 -9.82
C MET A 26 6.89 0.70 -9.38
N HIS A 27 6.79 0.99 -8.09
CA HIS A 27 5.70 1.83 -7.54
C HIS A 27 6.18 3.20 -7.04
N ASP A 28 7.48 3.40 -6.83
CA ASP A 28 8.05 4.69 -6.41
C ASP A 28 8.26 5.63 -7.60
N TYR A 29 7.23 5.78 -8.44
CA TYR A 29 7.23 6.70 -9.56
C TYR A 29 6.26 7.85 -9.31
N LYS A 30 6.63 9.04 -9.79
CA LYS A 30 5.70 10.15 -9.93
C LYS A 30 4.96 10.01 -11.26
N ASP A 31 3.66 9.84 -11.19
CA ASP A 31 2.81 9.82 -12.37
C ASP A 31 2.68 11.24 -12.93
N VAL A 32 3.19 11.46 -14.15
CA VAL A 32 3.23 12.77 -14.80
C VAL A 32 1.85 13.27 -15.24
N GLU A 33 0.88 12.37 -15.38
CA GLU A 33 -0.49 12.74 -15.75
C GLU A 33 -1.35 13.06 -14.52
N SER A 34 -0.82 12.81 -13.33
CA SER A 34 -1.50 13.02 -12.06
C SER A 34 -1.14 14.35 -11.42
N THR A 35 -2.17 15.02 -10.89
CA THR A 35 -2.00 16.26 -10.10
C THR A 35 -1.66 15.98 -8.64
N PHE A 36 -1.67 14.72 -8.20
CA PHE A 36 -1.29 14.33 -6.84
C PHE A 36 0.22 14.52 -6.62
N ASP A 37 0.59 15.24 -5.56
CA ASP A 37 1.99 15.48 -5.22
C ASP A 37 2.56 14.33 -4.38
N GLY A 38 2.86 13.22 -5.06
CA GLY A 38 3.43 12.03 -4.46
C GLY A 38 3.53 10.87 -5.46
N ASN A 39 4.00 9.74 -4.96
CA ASN A 39 4.12 8.52 -5.75
C ASN A 39 2.80 7.71 -5.78
N GLU A 40 2.79 6.61 -6.53
CA GLU A 40 1.59 5.77 -6.68
C GLU A 40 1.06 5.23 -5.34
N PRO A 41 1.87 4.65 -4.42
CA PRO A 41 1.37 4.17 -3.12
C PRO A 41 0.70 5.28 -2.30
N GLN A 42 1.33 6.46 -2.23
CA GLN A 42 0.78 7.62 -1.52
C GLN A 42 -0.56 8.06 -2.12
N ARG A 43 -0.61 8.14 -3.45
CA ARG A 43 -1.83 8.48 -4.19
C ARG A 43 -2.94 7.47 -3.95
N PHE A 44 -2.63 6.17 -4.00
CA PHE A 44 -3.59 5.12 -3.75
C PHE A 44 -4.16 5.22 -2.32
N CYS A 45 -3.31 5.40 -1.31
CA CYS A 45 -3.75 5.58 0.07
C CYS A 45 -4.65 6.81 0.25
N ALA A 46 -4.32 7.93 -0.41
CA ALA A 46 -5.15 9.13 -0.40
C ALA A 46 -6.53 8.89 -1.03
N ASN A 47 -6.56 8.23 -2.19
CA ASN A 47 -7.81 7.90 -2.88
C ASN A 47 -8.68 6.89 -2.09
N TYR A 48 -8.05 5.92 -1.44
CA TYR A 48 -8.73 4.96 -0.55
C TYR A 48 -9.38 5.66 0.64
N SER A 49 -8.64 6.58 1.26
CA SER A 49 -9.12 7.40 2.39
C SER A 49 -10.24 8.33 1.96
N LYS A 50 -10.14 8.94 0.78
CA LYS A 50 -11.20 9.77 0.17
C LYS A 50 -12.48 8.98 -0.08
N ALA A 51 -12.39 7.69 -0.40
CA ALA A 51 -13.52 6.78 -0.53
C ALA A 51 -14.08 6.28 0.82
N GLY A 52 -13.60 6.81 1.95
CA GLY A 52 -14.04 6.45 3.30
C GLY A 52 -13.38 5.20 3.89
N GLY A 53 -12.37 4.64 3.21
CA GLY A 53 -11.62 3.48 3.68
C GLY A 53 -10.53 3.83 4.69
N ALA A 54 -10.11 2.83 5.48
CA ALA A 54 -8.93 2.92 6.33
C ALA A 54 -7.78 2.10 5.73
N ILE A 55 -6.68 2.78 5.37
CA ILE A 55 -5.46 2.14 4.87
C ILE A 55 -4.22 2.80 5.48
N SER A 56 -3.21 2.01 5.84
CA SER A 56 -1.88 2.50 6.17
C SER A 56 -0.87 2.22 5.05
N LEU A 57 0.10 3.12 4.88
CA LEU A 57 1.28 2.93 4.03
C LEU A 57 2.50 2.75 4.93
N GLU A 58 3.09 1.56 4.92
CA GLU A 58 4.18 1.17 5.81
C GLU A 58 5.44 0.88 5.00
N TYR A 59 6.48 1.67 5.19
CA TYR A 59 7.77 1.38 4.56
C TYR A 59 8.52 0.29 5.33
N ILE A 60 9.07 -0.68 4.61
CA ILE A 60 9.92 -1.74 5.16
C ILE A 60 11.35 -1.56 4.61
N ASP A 61 12.36 -1.86 5.43
CA ASP A 61 13.78 -1.79 5.06
C ASP A 61 14.20 -3.01 4.22
N MET A 62 13.46 -3.22 3.14
CA MET A 62 13.72 -4.18 2.09
C MET A 62 13.76 -3.42 0.77
N ASP A 63 14.84 -3.62 0.01
CA ASP A 63 14.88 -3.18 -1.37
C ASP A 63 13.97 -4.07 -2.22
N ARG A 64 13.11 -3.47 -3.04
CA ARG A 64 12.39 -4.23 -4.06
C ARG A 64 13.19 -4.22 -5.36
N ALA A 65 13.79 -5.36 -5.67
CA ALA A 65 14.48 -5.62 -6.92
C ALA A 65 13.77 -6.71 -7.73
N ALA A 66 14.11 -6.84 -9.02
CA ALA A 66 13.65 -7.96 -9.84
C ALA A 66 14.21 -9.30 -9.30
N GLY A 67 13.34 -10.29 -9.08
CA GLY A 67 13.71 -11.61 -8.55
C GLY A 67 12.94 -12.00 -7.29
N SER A 68 13.39 -13.07 -6.63
CA SER A 68 12.82 -13.48 -5.34
C SER A 68 13.29 -12.53 -4.22
N PRO A 69 12.38 -12.03 -3.37
CA PRO A 69 12.76 -11.12 -2.30
C PRO A 69 13.54 -11.81 -1.18
N ASP A 70 14.53 -11.12 -0.60
CA ASP A 70 15.18 -11.56 0.64
C ASP A 70 14.27 -11.23 1.83
N LEU A 71 13.48 -12.22 2.25
CA LEU A 71 12.52 -12.07 3.35
C LEU A 71 13.20 -11.81 4.70
N SER A 72 14.51 -12.06 4.86
CA SER A 72 15.22 -11.70 6.10
C SER A 72 15.31 -10.19 6.31
N LYS A 73 15.08 -9.39 5.26
CA LYS A 73 15.12 -7.92 5.29
C LYS A 73 13.78 -7.27 5.63
N THR A 74 12.72 -8.05 5.83
CA THR A 74 11.39 -7.47 6.10
C THR A 74 11.22 -7.00 7.55
N GLY A 75 12.23 -7.18 8.42
CA GLY A 75 12.13 -6.86 9.84
C GLY A 75 10.96 -7.58 10.51
N ASP A 76 10.13 -6.85 11.25
CA ASP A 76 8.95 -7.37 11.96
C ASP A 76 7.67 -7.42 11.11
N MET A 77 7.76 -7.15 9.79
CA MET A 77 6.60 -6.99 8.90
C MET A 77 5.59 -8.14 9.04
N PHE A 78 6.04 -9.40 9.06
CA PHE A 78 5.15 -10.54 9.21
C PHE A 78 4.40 -10.55 10.55
N GLY A 79 5.07 -10.17 11.63
CA GLY A 79 4.42 -10.02 12.95
C GLY A 79 3.35 -8.92 12.94
N ARG A 80 3.65 -7.78 12.30
CA ARG A 80 2.67 -6.70 12.10
C ARG A 80 1.49 -7.13 11.23
N MET A 81 1.73 -7.95 10.20
CA MET A 81 0.68 -8.52 9.35
C MET A 81 -0.24 -9.46 10.14
N VAL A 82 0.32 -10.34 10.98
CA VAL A 82 -0.48 -11.21 11.87
C VAL A 82 -1.34 -10.36 12.79
N ALA A 83 -0.76 -9.38 13.48
CA ALA A 83 -1.51 -8.49 14.37
C ALA A 83 -2.62 -7.70 13.64
N PHE A 84 -2.38 -7.30 12.38
CA PHE A 84 -3.40 -6.67 11.55
C PHE A 84 -4.56 -7.61 11.23
N ILE A 85 -4.26 -8.87 10.88
CA ILE A 85 -5.26 -9.89 10.60
C ILE A 85 -6.08 -10.19 11.85
N GLU A 86 -5.43 -10.47 12.98
CA GLU A 86 -6.11 -10.76 14.27
C GLU A 86 -7.07 -9.65 14.69
N ARG A 87 -6.73 -8.39 14.38
CA ARG A 87 -7.57 -7.23 14.71
C ARG A 87 -8.82 -7.13 13.83
N HIS A 88 -8.72 -7.46 12.54
CA HIS A 88 -9.75 -7.11 11.55
C HIS A 88 -10.48 -8.31 10.95
N VAL A 89 -9.89 -9.50 11.00
CA VAL A 89 -10.47 -10.74 10.51
C VAL A 89 -10.97 -11.53 11.70
N ARG A 90 -12.29 -11.55 11.89
CA ARG A 90 -12.94 -12.45 12.83
C ARG A 90 -13.36 -13.70 12.08
N VAL A 91 -12.87 -14.86 12.54
CA VAL A 91 -13.27 -16.18 12.06
C VAL A 91 -14.52 -16.62 12.80
#